data_AF-A0A537DKD3-F1
#
_entry.id   AF-A0A537DKD3-F1
#
_cell.length_a   1.000
_cell.length_b   1.000
_cell.length_c   1.000
_cell.angle_alpha   90.00
_cell.angle_beta   90.00
_cell.angle_gamma   90.00
#
_symmetry.space_group_name_H-M   'P 1'
#
loop_
_entity.id
_entity.type
_entity.pdbx_description
1 polymer ?
#
loop_
_entity_poly.entity_id
_entity_poly.type
_entity_poly.pdbx_seq_one_letter_code
_entity_poly.pdbx_strand_id
1 'polypeptide(L)'
;MTLLETWVDSICIEAAELLEHFQWKTDAQATEMLRSSEKLSEISNELADVMIYCLSFSDILRIDVSNAIQRKLQKNAEKYPVQEHKIYYGNLRKRGHLLHGMRPFCEFQPVHRDCERRVRLKPSKS
;
A
#
# COMPACT_ATOMS: atom_id res chain seq x y z
N MET A 1 -19.95 17.06 19.00
CA MET A 1 -19.34 16.31 17.88
C MET A 1 -17.97 16.90 17.66
N THR A 2 -16.93 16.18 18.08
CA THR A 2 -15.56 16.69 17.97
C THR A 2 -15.04 16.43 16.56
N LEU A 3 -14.24 17.35 16.01
CA LEU A 3 -13.74 17.27 14.63
C LEU A 3 -13.04 15.95 14.29
N LEU A 4 -12.55 15.20 15.29
CA LEU A 4 -11.89 13.90 15.12
C LEU A 4 -12.85 12.75 14.78
N GLU A 5 -14.09 12.78 15.27
CA GLU A 5 -15.09 11.72 15.01
C GLU A 5 -15.41 11.65 13.51
N THR A 6 -15.52 12.81 12.86
CA THR A 6 -15.86 12.92 11.44
C THR A 6 -14.85 12.26 10.51
N TRP A 7 -13.55 12.29 10.82
CA TRP A 7 -12.53 11.65 9.97
C TRP A 7 -12.61 10.13 10.05
N VAL A 8 -12.85 9.60 11.25
CA VAL A 8 -12.99 8.15 11.46
C VAL A 8 -14.27 7.65 10.79
N ASP A 9 -15.36 8.42 10.88
CA ASP A 9 -16.61 8.11 10.19
C ASP A 9 -16.40 8.05 8.67
N SER A 10 -15.71 9.02 8.06
CA SER A 10 -15.37 8.99 6.63
C SER A 10 -14.57 7.75 6.25
N ILE A 11 -13.53 7.39 7.01
CA ILE A 11 -12.75 6.16 6.74
C ILE A 11 -13.65 4.92 6.73
N CYS A 12 -14.57 4.82 7.69
CA CYS A 12 -15.51 3.70 7.76
C CYS A 12 -16.48 3.67 6.56
N ILE A 13 -16.94 4.84 6.11
CA ILE A 13 -17.83 4.96 4.95
C ILE A 13 -17.11 4.51 3.68
N GLU A 14 -15.95 5.08 3.35
CA GLU A 14 -15.22 4.71 2.13
C GLU A 14 -14.79 3.23 2.14
N ALA A 15 -14.46 2.68 3.32
CA ALA A 15 -14.15 1.27 3.45
C ALA A 15 -15.38 0.37 3.21
N ALA A 16 -16.58 0.85 3.54
CA ALA A 16 -17.82 0.17 3.23
C ALA A 16 -18.14 0.25 1.73
N GLU A 17 -17.97 1.39 1.09
CA GLU A 17 -18.13 1.56 -0.36
C GLU A 17 -17.16 0.64 -1.14
N LEU A 18 -15.90 0.57 -0.71
CA LEU A 18 -14.94 -0.41 -1.25
C LEU A 18 -15.40 -1.86 -1.08
N LEU A 19 -16.00 -2.20 0.08
CA LEU A 19 -16.50 -3.54 0.36
C LEU A 19 -17.68 -3.90 -0.56
N GLU A 20 -18.56 -2.96 -0.88
CA GLU A 20 -19.75 -3.18 -1.73
C GLU A 20 -19.39 -3.77 -3.10
N HIS A 21 -18.23 -3.42 -3.67
CA HIS A 21 -17.74 -4.02 -4.90
C HIS A 21 -17.56 -5.55 -4.82
N PHE A 22 -17.32 -6.10 -3.63
CA PHE A 22 -17.08 -7.52 -3.40
C PHE A 22 -18.23 -8.23 -2.69
N GLN A 23 -19.22 -7.50 -2.18
CA GLN A 23 -20.37 -8.10 -1.51
C GLN A 23 -21.09 -9.08 -2.44
N TRP A 24 -21.46 -10.23 -1.88
CA TRP A 24 -22.21 -11.30 -2.56
C TRP A 24 -21.50 -11.95 -3.75
N LYS A 25 -20.20 -11.69 -3.96
CA LYS A 25 -19.39 -12.32 -5.01
C LYS A 25 -18.58 -13.49 -4.45
N THR A 26 -18.51 -14.57 -5.22
CA THR A 26 -17.51 -15.63 -5.00
C THR A 26 -16.13 -15.18 -5.49
N ASP A 27 -15.07 -15.82 -5.02
CA ASP A 27 -13.69 -15.52 -5.45
C ASP A 27 -13.50 -15.55 -6.98
N ALA A 28 -14.17 -16.50 -7.65
CA ALA A 28 -14.14 -16.61 -9.11
C ALA A 28 -14.83 -15.41 -9.79
N GLN A 29 -16.00 -14.99 -9.28
CA GLN A 29 -16.72 -13.83 -9.80
C GLN A 29 -15.97 -12.52 -9.55
N ALA A 30 -15.34 -12.37 -8.38
CA ALA A 30 -14.50 -11.23 -8.07
C ALA A 30 -13.29 -11.15 -9.02
N THR A 31 -12.62 -12.28 -9.26
CA THR A 31 -11.48 -12.35 -10.20
C THR A 31 -11.89 -12.03 -11.63
N GLU A 32 -13.08 -12.45 -12.07
CA GLU A 32 -13.61 -12.09 -13.38
C GLU A 32 -13.96 -10.61 -13.47
N MET A 33 -14.61 -10.06 -12.45
CA MET A 33 -14.97 -8.64 -12.38
C MET A 33 -13.73 -7.73 -12.45
N LEU A 34 -12.61 -8.12 -11.83
CA LEU A 34 -11.33 -7.40 -11.90
C LEU A 34 -10.69 -7.37 -13.30
N ARG A 35 -11.19 -8.14 -14.28
CA ARG A 35 -10.76 -8.03 -15.69
C ARG A 35 -11.38 -6.83 -16.40
N SER A 36 -12.48 -6.27 -15.89
CA SER A 36 -13.08 -5.06 -16.42
C SER A 36 -12.28 -3.83 -15.97
N SER A 37 -11.83 -3.02 -16.93
CA SER A 37 -11.11 -1.78 -16.64
C SER A 37 -11.98 -0.76 -15.89
N GLU A 38 -13.28 -0.74 -16.18
CA GLU A 38 -14.24 0.14 -15.51
C GLU A 38 -14.37 -0.22 -14.03
N LYS A 39 -14.58 -1.50 -13.72
CA LYS A 39 -14.69 -1.94 -12.32
C LYS A 39 -13.40 -1.84 -11.55
N LEU A 40 -12.26 -2.07 -12.20
CA LEU A 40 -10.96 -1.82 -11.58
C LEU A 40 -10.77 -0.33 -11.27
N SER A 41 -11.27 0.57 -12.11
CA SER A 41 -11.21 2.02 -11.87
C SER A 41 -12.08 2.43 -10.69
N GLU A 42 -13.32 1.92 -10.59
CA GLU A 42 -14.21 2.19 -9.45
C GLU A 42 -13.57 1.73 -8.13
N ILE A 43 -13.13 0.47 -8.07
CA ILE A 43 -12.44 -0.08 -6.89
C ILE A 43 -11.18 0.74 -6.53
N SER A 44 -10.44 1.20 -7.55
CA SER A 44 -9.26 2.02 -7.33
C SER A 44 -9.58 3.39 -6.75
N ASN A 45 -10.76 3.95 -7.06
CA ASN A 45 -11.20 5.23 -6.48
C ASN A 45 -11.54 5.04 -5.01
N GLU A 46 -12.39 4.06 -4.67
CA GLU A 46 -12.77 3.81 -3.27
C GLU A 46 -11.56 3.47 -2.39
N LEU A 47 -10.62 2.68 -2.93
CA LEU A 47 -9.37 2.41 -2.23
C LEU A 47 -8.52 3.67 -2.03
N ALA A 48 -8.50 4.57 -3.01
CA ALA A 48 -7.79 5.84 -2.89
C ALA A 48 -8.44 6.73 -1.82
N ASP A 49 -9.76 6.79 -1.76
CA ASP A 49 -10.51 7.59 -0.78
C ASP A 49 -10.25 7.12 0.66
N VAL A 50 -10.26 5.80 0.90
CA VAL A 50 -9.83 5.21 2.19
C VAL A 50 -8.43 5.68 2.57
N MET A 51 -7.48 5.63 1.63
CA MET A 51 -6.08 6.01 1.88
C MET A 51 -5.93 7.51 2.11
N ILE A 52 -6.66 8.36 1.36
CA ILE A 52 -6.66 9.81 1.51
C ILE A 52 -7.11 10.19 2.91
N TYR A 53 -8.22 9.61 3.39
CA TYR A 53 -8.70 9.91 4.74
C TYR A 53 -7.77 9.37 5.83
N CYS A 54 -7.17 8.19 5.65
CA CYS A 54 -6.17 7.67 6.59
C CYS A 54 -4.94 8.58 6.70
N LEU A 55 -4.42 9.07 5.57
CA LEU A 55 -3.29 10.00 5.54
C LEU A 55 -3.65 11.35 6.14
N SER A 56 -4.82 11.90 5.81
CA SER A 56 -5.31 13.16 6.36
C SER A 56 -5.50 13.06 7.88
N PHE A 57 -6.10 11.97 8.36
CA PHE A 57 -6.27 11.71 9.78
C PHE A 57 -4.94 11.59 10.51
N SER A 58 -3.93 10.99 9.87
CA SER A 58 -2.60 10.89 10.45
C SER A 58 -1.89 12.24 10.60
N ASP A 59 -2.09 13.17 9.67
CA ASP A 59 -1.53 14.52 9.78
C ASP A 59 -2.16 15.29 10.95
N ILE A 60 -3.48 15.15 11.14
CA ILE A 60 -4.21 15.74 12.26
C ILE A 60 -3.69 15.22 13.60
N LEU A 61 -3.46 13.90 13.68
CA LEU A 61 -2.90 13.26 14.87
C LEU A 61 -1.38 13.43 15.00
N ARG A 62 -0.71 14.06 14.04
CA ARG A 62 0.76 14.20 13.97
C ARG A 62 1.48 12.85 14.05
N ILE A 63 0.91 11.83 13.42
CA ILE A 63 1.47 10.48 13.35
C ILE A 63 2.32 10.34 12.08
N ASP A 64 3.58 9.96 12.22
CA ASP A 64 4.38 9.48 11.10
C ASP A 64 3.95 8.06 10.71
N VAL A 65 3.05 7.99 9.72
CA VAL A 65 2.49 6.73 9.21
C VAL A 65 3.56 5.84 8.60
N SER A 66 4.55 6.42 7.92
CA SER A 66 5.62 5.64 7.28
C SER A 66 6.40 4.85 8.34
N ASN A 67 6.84 5.54 9.39
CA ASN A 67 7.52 4.91 10.52
C ASN A 67 6.58 3.95 11.30
N ALA A 68 5.29 4.28 11.43
CA ALA A 68 4.33 3.40 12.07
C ALA A 68 4.13 2.07 11.30
N ILE A 69 4.03 2.13 9.97
CA ILE A 69 3.94 0.96 9.09
C ILE A 69 5.21 0.11 9.19
N GLN A 70 6.40 0.72 9.12
CA GLN A 70 7.66 -0.02 9.22
C GLN A 70 7.77 -0.80 10.54
N ARG A 71 7.49 -0.14 11.68
CA ARG A 71 7.47 -0.80 12.99
C ARG A 71 6.43 -1.92 13.06
N LYS A 72 5.26 -1.73 12.43
CA LYS A 72 4.21 -2.75 12.41
C LYS A 72 4.60 -3.96 11.55
N LEU A 73 5.24 -3.74 10.41
CA LEU A 73 5.75 -4.80 9.55
C LEU A 73 6.83 -5.63 10.26
N GLN A 74 7.76 -4.99 10.97
CA GLN A 74 8.77 -5.69 11.77
C GLN A 74 8.13 -6.59 12.84
N LYS A 75 7.19 -6.03 13.63
CA LYS A 75 6.44 -6.80 14.63
C LYS A 75 5.63 -7.95 14.01
N ASN A 76 5.06 -7.75 12.83
CA ASN A 76 4.31 -8.79 12.14
C ASN A 76 5.24 -9.91 11.64
N ALA A 77 6.46 -9.59 11.21
CA ALA A 77 7.45 -10.59 10.77
C ALA A 77 7.93 -11.49 11.93
N GLU A 78 8.04 -10.93 13.14
CA GLU A 78 8.32 -11.71 14.36
C GLU A 78 7.14 -12.62 14.74
N LYS A 79 5.91 -12.13 14.55
CA LYS A 79 4.69 -12.86 14.90
C LYS A 79 4.29 -13.93 13.88
N TYR A 80 4.56 -13.71 12.60
CA TYR A 80 4.20 -14.59 11.49
C TYR A 80 5.41 -14.82 10.58
N PRO A 81 6.25 -15.83 10.88
CA PRO A 81 7.40 -16.15 10.06
C PRO A 81 6.97 -16.50 8.62
N VAL A 82 7.80 -16.10 7.65
CA VAL A 82 7.52 -16.09 6.19
C VAL A 82 7.06 -17.44 5.62
N GLN A 83 7.27 -18.55 6.34
CA GLN A 83 6.78 -19.86 5.94
C GLN A 83 5.25 -20.01 6.05
N GLU A 84 4.57 -19.13 6.82
CA GLU A 84 3.16 -19.32 7.16
C GLU A 84 2.18 -18.33 6.49
N HIS A 85 2.63 -17.14 6.05
CA HIS A 85 1.71 -16.12 5.52
C HIS A 85 2.15 -15.48 4.20
N LYS A 86 1.54 -15.93 3.09
CA LYS A 86 1.66 -15.33 1.75
C LYS A 86 0.96 -13.97 1.60
N ILE A 87 0.10 -13.59 2.54
CA ILE A 87 -0.88 -12.50 2.37
C ILE A 87 -0.24 -11.10 2.48
N TYR A 88 0.78 -10.91 3.34
CA TYR A 88 1.41 -9.59 3.55
C TYR A 88 2.36 -9.16 2.42
N TYR A 89 2.81 -10.08 1.57
CA TYR A 89 3.75 -9.83 0.47
C TYR A 89 3.08 -9.99 -0.89
N GLY A 90 1.92 -9.37 -1.07
CA GLY A 90 1.16 -9.41 -2.32
C GLY A 90 2.05 -9.26 -3.56
N ASN A 91 2.15 -10.34 -4.34
CA ASN A 91 2.60 -10.41 -5.73
C ASN A 91 3.95 -9.76 -6.16
N LEU A 92 4.83 -9.31 -5.27
CA LEU A 92 6.19 -8.87 -5.65
C LEU A 92 7.03 -10.01 -6.27
N ARG A 93 6.69 -11.28 -5.96
CA ARG A 93 7.35 -12.45 -6.54
C ARG A 93 7.00 -12.72 -7.99
N LYS A 94 5.83 -12.32 -8.50
CA LYS A 94 5.38 -12.70 -9.85
C LYS A 94 5.88 -11.78 -10.97
N ARG A 95 6.54 -10.66 -10.66
CA ARG A 95 7.16 -9.75 -11.66
C ARG A 95 8.70 -9.80 -11.67
N GLY A 96 9.29 -10.92 -11.25
CA GLY A 96 10.75 -11.14 -11.22
C GLY A 96 11.45 -11.28 -12.59
N HIS A 97 10.86 -10.79 -13.68
CA HIS A 97 11.49 -10.83 -15.02
C HIS A 97 11.71 -9.46 -15.68
N LEU A 98 11.31 -8.37 -15.03
CA LEU A 98 11.49 -7.00 -15.57
C LEU A 98 12.33 -6.07 -14.68
N LEU A 99 12.90 -6.57 -13.58
CA LEU A 99 13.77 -5.79 -12.70
C LEU A 99 15.18 -6.40 -12.66
N HIS A 100 15.91 -6.28 -13.77
CA HIS A 100 17.37 -6.36 -13.72
C HIS A 100 17.88 -5.14 -12.94
N GLY A 101 17.94 -5.24 -11.61
CA GLY A 101 18.60 -4.25 -10.75
C GLY A 101 18.00 -3.97 -9.38
N MET A 102 16.84 -4.52 -9.00
CA MET A 102 16.29 -4.32 -7.66
C MET A 102 16.50 -5.54 -6.77
N ARG A 103 17.37 -5.40 -5.76
CA ARG A 103 17.56 -6.42 -4.72
C ARG A 103 16.25 -6.64 -3.96
N PRO A 104 15.95 -7.88 -3.53
CA PRO A 104 14.74 -8.18 -2.77
C PRO A 104 14.69 -7.34 -1.48
N PHE A 105 13.51 -6.81 -1.17
CA PHE A 105 13.23 -5.95 -0.02
C PHE A 105 13.62 -6.57 1.35
N CYS A 106 13.96 -7.86 1.39
CA CYS A 106 14.49 -8.55 2.57
C CYS A 106 15.94 -8.19 2.95
N GLU A 107 16.71 -7.48 2.11
CA GLU A 107 18.10 -7.08 2.41
C GLU A 107 18.26 -5.65 2.94
N PHE A 108 17.20 -5.04 3.50
CA PHE A 108 17.33 -3.74 4.15
C PHE A 108 17.77 -3.89 5.62
N GLN A 109 19.00 -4.35 5.83
CA GLN A 109 19.75 -4.05 7.05
C GLN A 109 20.29 -2.61 6.98
N PRO A 110 20.49 -1.92 8.12
CA PRO A 110 20.42 -0.46 8.18
C PRO A 110 21.65 0.17 7.51
N VAL A 111 21.43 0.92 6.43
CA VAL A 111 22.50 1.75 5.84
C VAL A 111 22.71 2.98 6.72
N HIS A 112 23.62 2.81 7.67
CA HIS A 112 24.34 3.89 8.31
C HIS A 112 25.21 4.62 7.25
N ARG A 113 25.04 5.95 7.19
CA ARG A 113 25.96 6.99 6.65
C ARG A 113 26.32 6.98 5.14
N ASP A 114 26.26 8.20 4.59
CA ASP A 114 26.92 8.72 3.39
C ASP A 114 26.37 8.35 2.00
N CYS A 115 25.42 9.15 1.50
CA CYS A 115 25.15 9.23 0.05
C CYS A 115 24.72 10.64 -0.41
N GLU A 116 25.44 11.69 0.04
CA GLU A 116 25.52 12.93 -0.73
C GLU A 116 26.65 12.80 -1.76
N ARG A 117 26.32 12.49 -3.04
CA ARG A 117 26.96 13.09 -4.23
C ARG A 117 26.52 12.50 -5.57
N ARG A 118 26.21 13.43 -6.48
CA ARG A 118 26.30 13.39 -7.97
C ARG A 118 25.25 12.59 -8.74
N VAL A 119 24.16 13.28 -9.07
CA VAL A 119 23.52 13.13 -10.39
C VAL A 119 24.08 14.22 -11.30
N ARG A 120 25.06 13.88 -12.15
CA ARG A 120 25.37 14.69 -13.35
C ARG A 120 24.29 14.40 -14.38
N LEU A 121 23.45 15.39 -14.68
CA LEU A 121 22.57 15.38 -15.84
C LEU A 121 23.42 15.30 -17.12
N LYS A 122 23.15 14.32 -17.99
CA LYS A 122 23.57 14.38 -19.41
C LYS A 122 22.40 14.91 -20.23
N PRO A 123 22.64 15.81 -21.21
CA PRO A 123 21.58 16.53 -21.87
C PRO A 123 20.83 15.67 -22.89
N SER A 124 19.55 15.99 -23.06
CA SER A 124 18.66 15.47 -24.10
C SER A 124 19.23 15.74 -25.48
N LYS A 125 19.30 14.70 -26.33
CA LYS A 125 19.56 14.90 -27.75
C LYS A 125 18.24 15.21 -28.47
N SER A 126 18.34 16.24 -29.30
CA SER A 126 17.48 16.64 -30.42
C SER A 126 17.03 15.49 -31.31
#